data_AF-A0A241XDN5-F1
#
_entry.id   AF-A0A241XDN5-F1
#
_cell.length_a   1.000
_cell.length_b   1.000
_cell.length_c   1.000
_cell.angle_alpha   90.00
_cell.angle_beta   90.00
_cell.angle_gamma   90.00
#
_symmetry.space_group_name_H-M   'P 1'
#
loop_
_entity.id
_entity.type
_entity.pdbx_description
1 polymer ?
#
loop_
_entity_poly.entity_id
_entity_poly.type
_entity_poly.pdbx_seq_one_letter_code
_entity_poly.pdbx_strand_id
1 'polypeptide(L)'
;MGGFWEQLQFAFYSKQFGRKERLQFYESMSTLLENGVPLKDAVAEVHKIFAHEGQHPFHPVAIASREALMGLSNGKRLATAMALYLPAQERALIEAGEMSGNLVQAMGDAISLVEAQARIRATIWQALLYPSALSAMMVFLLCIVAYRMVPSL
;
A
#
# COMPACT_ATOMS: atom_id res chain seq x y z
N MET A 1 -1.43 28.93 3.89
CA MET A 1 -2.66 28.53 3.18
C MET A 1 -2.27 27.55 2.09
N GLY A 2 -2.29 26.23 2.37
CA GLY A 2 -1.82 25.21 1.41
C GLY A 2 -2.29 23.77 1.69
N GLY A 3 -2.87 23.51 2.87
CA GLY A 3 -3.10 22.13 3.34
C GLY A 3 -4.16 21.30 2.61
N PHE A 4 -5.15 21.91 1.93
CA PHE A 4 -6.19 21.13 1.24
C PHE A 4 -5.66 20.43 -0.02
N TRP A 5 -4.88 21.14 -0.84
CA TRP A 5 -4.33 20.60 -2.08
C TRP A 5 -3.23 19.57 -1.82
N GLU A 6 -2.40 19.77 -0.78
CA GLU A 6 -1.42 18.77 -0.34
C GLU A 6 -2.08 17.49 0.18
N GLN A 7 -3.17 17.61 0.94
CA GLN A 7 -3.92 16.44 1.43
C GLN A 7 -4.59 15.66 0.30
N LEU A 8 -5.12 16.35 -0.72
CA LEU A 8 -5.69 15.70 -1.90
C LEU A 8 -4.63 14.98 -2.74
N GLN A 9 -3.46 15.61 -2.94
CA GLN A 9 -2.33 14.98 -3.62
C GLN A 9 -1.84 13.75 -2.83
N PHE A 10 -1.69 13.87 -1.51
CA PHE A 10 -1.34 12.75 -0.62
C PHE A 10 -2.33 11.58 -0.74
N ALA A 11 -3.63 11.87 -0.71
CA ALA A 11 -4.67 10.85 -0.85
C ALA A 11 -4.66 10.20 -2.25
N PHE A 12 -4.30 10.94 -3.29
CA PHE A 12 -4.23 10.41 -4.66
C PHE A 12 -2.99 9.50 -4.86
N TYR A 13 -1.80 9.95 -4.45
CA TYR A 13 -0.56 9.17 -4.58
C TYR A 13 -0.57 7.90 -3.71
N SER A 14 -1.02 8.00 -2.46
CA SER A 14 -1.17 6.84 -1.57
C SER A 14 -2.23 5.84 -2.06
N LYS A 15 -3.24 6.29 -2.81
CA LYS A 15 -4.26 5.42 -3.41
C LYS A 15 -3.77 4.68 -4.64
N GLN A 16 -2.86 5.27 -5.42
CA GLN A 16 -2.23 4.59 -6.56
C GLN A 16 -1.18 3.56 -6.12
N PHE A 17 -0.47 3.81 -5.01
CA PHE A 17 0.49 2.87 -4.43
C PHE A 17 -0.18 1.89 -3.46
N GLY A 18 -1.06 1.07 -4.04
CA GLY A 18 -1.88 0.09 -3.33
C GLY A 18 -1.07 -1.06 -2.73
N ARG A 19 -1.80 -2.00 -2.09
CA ARG A 19 -1.19 -3.16 -1.41
C ARG A 19 -0.27 -3.96 -2.34
N LYS A 20 -0.73 -4.19 -3.57
CA LYS A 20 0.00 -5.00 -4.55
C LYS A 20 1.30 -4.32 -4.97
N GLU A 21 1.22 -3.02 -5.22
CA GLU A 21 2.35 -2.19 -5.67
C GLU A 21 3.41 -2.07 -4.56
N ARG A 22 2.98 -1.95 -3.29
CA ARG A 22 3.88 -1.97 -2.13
C ARG A 22 4.63 -3.29 -1.99
N LEU A 23 3.92 -4.42 -2.07
CA LEU A 23 4.55 -5.74 -2.01
C LEU A 23 5.56 -5.92 -3.14
N GLN A 24 5.17 -5.61 -4.37
CA GLN A 24 6.07 -5.66 -5.53
C GLN A 24 7.34 -4.83 -5.33
N PHE A 25 7.21 -3.62 -4.79
CA PHE A 25 8.34 -2.76 -4.48
C PHE A 25 9.23 -3.38 -3.39
N TYR A 26 8.67 -3.80 -2.26
CA TYR A 26 9.46 -4.38 -1.15
C TYR A 26 10.14 -5.69 -1.53
N GLU A 27 9.47 -6.57 -2.26
CA GLU A 27 10.03 -7.84 -2.74
C GLU A 27 11.23 -7.58 -3.66
N SER A 28 11.05 -6.69 -4.65
CA SER A 28 12.13 -6.33 -5.58
C SER A 28 13.31 -5.68 -4.85
N MET A 29 13.03 -4.78 -3.91
CA MET A 29 14.05 -4.16 -3.07
C MET A 29 14.77 -5.19 -2.20
N SER A 30 14.06 -6.11 -1.54
CA SER A 30 14.66 -7.15 -0.70
C SER A 30 15.62 -8.01 -1.53
N THR A 31 15.17 -8.51 -2.69
CA THR A 31 16.00 -9.32 -3.58
C THR A 31 17.26 -8.59 -4.04
N LEU A 32 17.14 -7.32 -4.44
CA LEU A 32 18.29 -6.55 -4.90
C LEU A 32 19.28 -6.25 -3.76
N LEU A 33 18.77 -5.86 -2.59
CA LEU A 33 19.60 -5.56 -1.42
C LEU A 33 20.27 -6.82 -0.85
N GLU A 34 19.59 -7.97 -0.86
CA GLU A 34 20.16 -9.28 -0.50
C GLU A 34 21.33 -9.67 -1.41
N ASN A 35 21.24 -9.33 -2.69
CA ASN A 35 22.31 -9.51 -3.66
C ASN A 35 23.44 -8.47 -3.52
N GLY A 36 23.41 -7.62 -2.49
CA GLY A 36 24.44 -6.61 -2.22
C GLY A 36 24.38 -5.40 -3.16
N VAL A 37 23.27 -5.22 -3.90
CA VAL A 37 23.10 -4.03 -4.75
C VAL A 37 22.96 -2.79 -3.84
N PRO A 38 23.75 -1.73 -4.06
CA PRO A 38 23.62 -0.50 -3.28
C PRO A 38 22.21 0.08 -3.36
N LEU A 39 21.71 0.65 -2.26
CA LEU A 39 20.33 1.15 -2.15
C LEU A 39 19.88 2.00 -3.35
N LYS A 40 20.69 2.98 -3.75
CA LYS A 40 20.34 3.89 -4.86
C LYS A 40 20.19 3.14 -6.18
N ASP A 41 21.08 2.18 -6.44
CA ASP A 41 21.07 1.37 -7.65
C ASP A 41 19.92 0.35 -7.62
N ALA A 42 19.60 -0.20 -6.44
CA ALA A 42 18.45 -1.07 -6.26
C ALA A 42 17.14 -0.33 -6.60
N VAL A 43 16.93 0.88 -6.08
CA VAL A 43 15.74 1.69 -6.44
C VAL A 43 15.73 2.03 -7.93
N ALA A 44 16.90 2.28 -8.55
CA ALA A 44 17.00 2.55 -9.98
C ALA A 44 16.59 1.33 -10.81
N GLU A 45 16.99 0.14 -10.37
CA GLU A 45 16.64 -1.10 -11.06
C GLU A 45 15.16 -1.42 -10.90
N VAL A 46 14.59 -1.25 -9.70
CA VAL A 46 13.13 -1.33 -9.49
C VAL A 46 12.39 -0.36 -10.41
N HIS A 47 12.86 0.88 -10.55
CA HIS A 47 12.25 1.84 -11.47
C HIS A 47 12.24 1.32 -12.91
N LYS A 48 13.36 0.81 -13.42
CA LYS A 48 13.45 0.28 -14.79
C LYS A 48 12.53 -0.91 -15.01
N ILE A 49 12.49 -1.86 -14.07
CA ILE A 49 11.64 -3.06 -14.13
C ILE A 49 10.17 -2.66 -14.30
N PHE A 50 9.67 -1.76 -13.44
CA PHE A 50 8.27 -1.38 -13.45
C PHE A 50 7.92 -0.31 -14.51
N ALA A 51 8.89 0.46 -14.97
CA ALA A 51 8.70 1.38 -16.09
C ALA A 51 8.69 0.66 -17.45
N HIS A 52 9.13 -0.60 -17.53
CA HIS A 52 9.29 -1.35 -18.78
C HIS A 52 10.05 -0.54 -19.83
N GLU A 53 11.26 -0.07 -19.48
CA GLU A 53 12.07 0.80 -20.36
C GLU A 53 11.35 2.09 -20.82
N GLY A 54 10.36 2.56 -20.04
CA GLY A 54 9.58 3.76 -20.36
C GLY A 54 8.30 3.48 -21.16
N GLN A 55 7.95 2.22 -21.41
CA GLN A 55 6.67 1.85 -22.04
C GLN A 55 5.49 1.97 -21.07
N HIS A 56 5.74 1.84 -19.76
CA HIS A 56 4.74 2.00 -18.71
C HIS A 56 5.17 3.03 -17.65
N PRO A 57 5.39 4.30 -18.02
CA PRO A 57 5.91 5.32 -17.11
C PRO A 57 4.91 5.69 -16.01
N PHE A 58 3.62 5.39 -16.22
CA PHE A 58 2.54 5.65 -15.28
C PHE A 58 2.26 4.47 -14.32
N HIS A 59 3.08 3.42 -14.34
CA HIS A 59 2.96 2.36 -13.34
C HIS A 59 3.22 2.95 -11.94
N PRO A 60 2.36 2.71 -10.93
CA PRO A 60 2.51 3.37 -9.63
C PRO A 60 3.87 3.11 -8.96
N VAL A 61 4.41 1.90 -9.12
CA VAL A 61 5.77 1.56 -8.65
C VAL A 61 6.86 2.33 -9.38
N ALA A 62 6.70 2.56 -10.69
CA ALA A 62 7.66 3.36 -11.47
C ALA A 62 7.65 4.83 -11.01
N ILE A 63 6.47 5.40 -10.72
CA ILE A 63 6.34 6.76 -10.21
C ILE A 63 6.97 6.88 -8.81
N ALA A 64 6.63 5.96 -7.90
CA ALA A 64 7.13 5.98 -6.52
C ALA A 64 8.66 5.78 -6.46
N SER A 65 9.21 4.87 -7.25
CA SER A 65 10.66 4.63 -7.34
C SER A 65 11.39 5.83 -7.97
N ARG A 66 10.79 6.53 -8.94
CA ARG A 66 11.36 7.77 -9.47
C ARG A 66 11.45 8.85 -8.39
N GLU A 67 10.42 9.01 -7.57
CA GLU A 67 10.46 9.98 -6.47
C GLU A 67 11.49 9.59 -5.39
N ALA A 68 11.58 8.29 -5.09
CA ALA A 68 12.63 7.75 -4.21
C ALA A 68 14.04 8.08 -4.73
N LEU A 69 14.30 7.90 -6.03
CA LEU A 69 15.59 8.24 -6.66
C LEU A 69 15.92 9.73 -6.55
N MET A 70 14.93 10.60 -6.79
CA MET A 70 15.12 12.03 -6.65
C MET A 70 15.43 12.39 -5.19
N GLY A 71 14.72 11.81 -4.23
CA GLY A 71 14.98 12.03 -2.81
C GLY A 71 16.37 11.55 -2.37
N LEU A 72 16.76 10.33 -2.74
CA LEU A 72 18.08 9.75 -2.45
C LEU A 72 19.21 10.56 -3.09
N SER A 73 19.02 11.05 -4.33
CA SER A 73 20.01 11.90 -5.00
C SER A 73 20.18 13.26 -4.32
N ASN A 74 19.15 13.73 -3.61
CA ASN A 74 19.20 14.92 -2.77
C ASN A 74 19.68 14.64 -1.33
N GLY A 75 20.20 13.44 -1.05
CA GLY A 75 20.71 13.05 0.27
C GLY A 75 19.62 12.74 1.30
N LYS A 76 18.35 12.63 0.89
CA LYS A 76 17.28 12.17 1.79
C LYS A 76 17.39 10.66 2.00
N ARG A 77 16.93 10.20 3.16
CA ARG A 77 16.67 8.79 3.45
C ARG A 77 15.49 8.26 2.63
N LEU A 78 15.47 6.98 2.29
CA LEU A 78 14.41 6.29 1.55
C LEU A 78 13.04 6.49 2.20
N ALA A 79 12.93 6.26 3.52
CA ALA A 79 11.69 6.41 4.27
C ALA A 79 11.12 7.83 4.18
N THR A 80 12.01 8.83 4.11
CA THR A 80 11.61 10.25 3.94
C THR A 80 11.26 10.56 2.48
N ALA A 81 12.04 10.03 1.53
CA ALA A 81 11.82 10.23 0.10
C ALA A 81 10.48 9.63 -0.37
N MET A 82 10.03 8.54 0.26
CA MET A 82 8.78 7.86 -0.09
C MET A 82 7.64 8.12 0.90
N ALA A 83 7.72 9.17 1.73
CA ALA A 83 6.74 9.41 2.79
C ALA A 83 5.28 9.56 2.31
N LEU A 84 5.06 9.95 1.06
CA LEU A 84 3.73 10.07 0.45
C LEU A 84 3.15 8.72 -0.01
N TYR A 85 4.00 7.71 -0.22
CA TYR A 85 3.62 6.40 -0.77
C TYR A 85 3.51 5.34 0.34
N LEU A 86 4.30 5.46 1.40
CA LEU A 86 4.39 4.46 2.45
C LEU A 86 3.44 4.78 3.61
N PRO A 87 2.57 3.84 4.03
CA PRO A 87 1.83 3.95 5.28
C PRO A 87 2.77 4.10 6.48
N ALA A 88 2.30 4.78 7.53
CA ALA A 88 3.13 5.15 8.69
C ALA A 88 3.86 3.96 9.33
N GLN A 89 3.21 2.80 9.45
CA GLN A 89 3.83 1.61 10.05
C GLN A 89 4.93 1.02 9.16
N GLU A 90 4.68 0.93 7.84
CA GLU A 90 5.65 0.42 6.87
C GLU A 90 6.86 1.38 6.76
N ARG A 91 6.61 2.69 6.78
CA ARG A 91 7.65 3.72 6.80
C ARG A 91 8.55 3.63 8.02
N ALA A 92 7.98 3.37 9.20
CA ALA A 92 8.75 3.25 10.45
C ALA A 92 9.69 2.04 10.42
N LEU A 93 9.27 0.92 9.83
CA LEU A 93 10.14 -0.25 9.63
C LEU A 93 11.31 0.09 8.70
N ILE A 94 11.03 0.75 7.58
CA ILE A 94 12.08 1.16 6.63
C ILE A 94 13.05 2.16 7.29
N GLU A 95 12.54 3.14 8.04
CA GLU A 95 13.37 4.10 8.76
C GLU A 95 14.28 3.42 9.80
N ALA A 96 13.76 2.45 10.54
CA ALA A 96 14.56 1.63 11.46
C ALA A 96 15.61 0.80 10.73
N GLY A 97 15.29 0.24 9.56
CA GLY A 97 16.21 -0.47 8.68
C GLY A 97 17.34 0.42 8.16
N GLU A 98 17.02 1.64 7.74
CA GLU A 98 18.03 2.62 7.32
C GLU A 98 18.97 3.02 8.46
N MET A 99 18.45 3.21 9.67
CA MET A 99 19.26 3.59 10.84
C MET A 99 20.16 2.46 11.33
N SER A 100 19.69 1.22 11.26
CA SER A 100 20.43 0.03 11.65
C SER A 100 21.33 -0.54 10.56
N GLY A 101 21.21 -0.04 9.33
CA GLY A 101 21.90 -0.57 8.14
C GLY A 101 21.33 -1.90 7.64
N ASN A 102 20.21 -2.39 8.21
CA ASN A 102 19.59 -3.65 7.83
C ASN A 102 18.28 -3.43 7.06
N LEU A 103 18.42 -2.87 5.85
CA LEU A 103 17.28 -2.62 4.97
C LEU A 103 16.64 -3.90 4.43
N VAL A 104 17.41 -4.98 4.25
CA VAL A 104 16.88 -6.29 3.83
C VAL A 104 15.82 -6.78 4.81
N GLN A 105 16.17 -6.83 6.10
CA GLN A 105 15.22 -7.25 7.12
C GLN A 105 14.01 -6.31 7.18
N ALA A 106 14.22 -4.99 7.07
CA ALA A 106 13.12 -4.04 7.09
C ALA A 106 12.14 -4.22 5.91
N MET A 107 12.61 -4.58 4.71
CA MET A 107 11.73 -4.91 3.58
C MET A 107 10.93 -6.18 3.86
N GLY A 108 11.58 -7.22 4.40
CA GLY A 108 10.91 -8.47 4.82
C GLY A 108 9.85 -8.25 5.90
N ASP A 109 10.14 -7.41 6.90
CA ASP A 109 9.21 -7.04 7.95
C ASP A 109 8.02 -6.24 7.38
N ALA A 110 8.28 -5.33 6.42
CA ALA A 110 7.23 -4.57 5.74
C ALA A 110 6.31 -5.49 4.90
N ILE A 111 6.87 -6.47 4.17
CA ILE A 111 6.10 -7.50 3.46
C ILE A 111 5.20 -8.26 4.43
N SER A 112 5.79 -8.79 5.51
CA SER A 112 5.09 -9.55 6.55
C SER A 112 3.95 -8.74 7.18
N LEU A 113 4.19 -7.44 7.44
CA LEU A 113 3.19 -6.53 7.97
C LEU A 113 2.01 -6.36 6.99
N VAL A 114 2.31 -6.12 5.70
CA VAL A 114 1.28 -5.93 4.67
C VAL A 114 0.43 -7.19 4.50
N GLU A 115 1.06 -8.36 4.49
CA GLU A 115 0.37 -9.65 4.40
C GLU A 115 -0.47 -9.95 5.64
N ALA A 116 0.06 -9.68 6.84
CA ALA A 116 -0.67 -9.85 8.10
C ALA A 116 -1.94 -8.98 8.12
N GLN A 117 -1.83 -7.70 7.72
CA GLN A 117 -2.98 -6.81 7.62
C GLN A 117 -4.01 -7.32 6.61
N ALA A 118 -3.56 -7.84 5.45
CA ALA A 118 -4.44 -8.43 4.45
C ALA A 118 -5.19 -9.65 5.00
N ARG A 119 -4.48 -10.53 5.72
CA ARG A 119 -5.04 -11.74 6.33
C ARG A 119 -6.09 -11.39 7.38
N ILE A 120 -5.79 -10.45 8.29
CA ILE A 120 -6.73 -9.99 9.31
C ILE A 120 -8.01 -9.45 8.67
N ARG A 121 -7.89 -8.58 7.65
CA ARG A 121 -9.05 -8.05 6.94
C ARG A 121 -9.86 -9.15 6.27
N ALA A 122 -9.20 -10.12 5.62
CA ALA A 122 -9.88 -11.24 4.99
C ALA A 122 -10.65 -12.08 6.01
N THR A 123 -10.05 -12.39 7.17
CA THR A 123 -10.71 -13.12 8.26
C THR A 123 -11.94 -12.37 8.77
N ILE A 124 -11.84 -11.06 8.96
CA ILE A 124 -12.98 -10.23 9.38
C ILE A 124 -14.11 -10.29 8.35
N TRP A 125 -13.80 -10.12 7.06
CA TRP A 125 -14.80 -10.20 6.00
C TRP A 125 -15.46 -11.58 5.90
N GLN A 126 -14.68 -12.65 6.06
CA GLN A 126 -15.20 -14.02 6.08
C GLN A 126 -16.11 -14.25 7.29
N ALA A 127 -15.74 -13.77 8.48
CA ALA A 127 -16.54 -13.89 9.69
C ALA A 127 -17.85 -13.08 9.60
N LEU A 128 -17.83 -11.91 8.94
CA LEU A 128 -19.00 -11.06 8.76
C LEU A 128 -19.95 -11.54 7.66
N LEU A 129 -19.52 -12.43 6.76
CA LEU A 129 -20.34 -12.91 5.65
C LEU A 129 -21.62 -13.60 6.14
N TYR A 130 -21.52 -14.47 7.15
CA TYR A 130 -22.68 -15.18 7.69
C TYR A 130 -23.67 -14.25 8.43
N PRO A 131 -23.24 -13.44 9.43
CA PRO A 131 -24.13 -12.48 10.08
C PRO A 131 -24.76 -11.48 9.11
N SER A 132 -24.02 -11.00 8.11
CA SER A 132 -24.56 -10.06 7.13
C SER A 132 -25.60 -10.69 6.21
N ALA A 133 -25.39 -11.93 5.74
CA ALA A 133 -26.39 -12.66 4.96
C ALA A 133 -27.67 -12.91 5.76
N LEU A 134 -27.54 -13.34 7.01
CA LEU A 134 -28.68 -13.55 7.91
C LEU A 134 -29.43 -12.24 8.18
N SER A 135 -28.70 -11.16 8.46
CA SER A 135 -29.28 -9.83 8.69
C SER A 135 -30.01 -9.32 7.45
N ALA A 136 -29.43 -9.50 6.26
CA ALA A 136 -30.06 -9.13 4.99
C ALA A 136 -31.36 -9.89 4.76
N MET A 137 -31.39 -11.20 5.03
CA MET A 137 -32.60 -12.01 4.93
C MET A 137 -33.68 -11.55 5.92
N MET A 138 -33.28 -11.20 7.15
CA MET A 138 -34.21 -10.69 8.17
C MET A 138 -34.83 -9.35 7.73
N VAL A 139 -34.00 -8.41 7.26
CA VAL A 139 -34.47 -7.12 6.73
C VAL A 139 -35.40 -7.33 5.54
N PHE A 140 -35.04 -8.23 4.62
CA PHE A 140 -35.87 -8.56 3.46
C PHE A 140 -37.26 -9.08 3.86
N LEU A 141 -37.35 -10.00 4.83
CA LEU A 141 -38.62 -10.52 5.33
C LEU A 141 -39.46 -9.41 5.99
N LEU A 142 -38.85 -8.57 6.82
CA LEU A 142 -39.53 -7.43 7.44
C LEU A 142 -40.08 -6.46 6.40
N CYS A 143 -39.34 -6.18 5.32
CA CYS A 143 -39.82 -5.37 4.22
C CYS A 143 -41.05 -6.00 3.56
N ILE A 144 -41.04 -7.30 3.26
CA ILE A 144 -42.20 -7.99 2.67
C ILE A 144 -43.42 -7.84 3.58
N VAL A 145 -43.26 -8.09 4.88
CA VAL A 145 -44.35 -7.96 5.86
C VAL A 145 -44.85 -6.52 5.89
N ALA A 146 -43.97 -5.53 6.02
CA ALA A 146 -44.36 -4.13 6.06
C ALA A 146 -45.15 -3.70 4.81
N TYR A 147 -44.67 -4.03 3.60
CA TYR A 147 -45.33 -3.64 2.35
C TYR A 147 -46.62 -4.41 2.05
N ARG A 148 -46.72 -5.69 2.42
CA ARG A 148 -47.93 -6.49 2.18
C ARG A 148 -48.98 -6.39 3.29
N MET A 149 -48.57 -6.14 4.53
CA MET A 149 -49.46 -6.18 5.71
C MET A 149 -49.84 -4.80 6.24
N VAL A 150 -49.15 -3.72 5.86
CA VAL A 150 -49.71 -2.37 6.00
C VAL A 150 -50.61 -2.16 4.77
N PRO A 151 -51.94 -2.29 4.91
CA PRO A 151 -52.83 -1.99 3.80
C PRO A 151 -52.77 -0.48 3.60
N SER A 152 -52.50 -0.04 2.39
CA SER A 152 -52.79 1.34 2.01
C SER A 152 -54.31 1.54 2.16
N LEU A 153 -54.71 2.20 3.25
CA LEU A 153 -56.03 2.82 3.41
C LEU A 153 -56.23 3.86 2.30
#